data_AF-A0A6G1JGU4-F1
#
_entry.id   AF-A0A6G1JGU4-F1
#
_cell.length_a   1.000
_cell.length_b   1.000
_cell.length_c   1.000
_cell.angle_alpha   90.00
_cell.angle_beta   90.00
_cell.angle_gamma   90.00
#
_symmetry.space_group_name_H-M   'P 1'
#
loop_
_entity.id
_entity.type
_entity.pdbx_description
1 polymer ?
#
loop_
_entity_poly.entity_id
_entity_poly.type
_entity_poly.pdbx_seq_one_letter_code
_entity_poly.pdbx_strand_id
1 'polypeptide(L)'
;MRATYAAELGLNVNHGSARDVAIGSGKRVRTLDTVHSTFQFANEPSRHELEFHILPSCVHNVILGKTFLKATRTLSSVTKFARRVKKRLLEWINRRRLLFLGESAPKFTGFINGRAGDALADSGSSMLVMDEEYARNLGLHIHVGEEYRTRLLFADGSKAYTSGMTRGAVAIWIGR
;
A
#
# COMPACT_ATOMS: atom_id res chain seq x y z
N MET A 1 -5.64 -6.81 -8.68
CA MET A 1 -7.11 -6.96 -8.78
C MET A 1 -7.51 -8.25 -8.10
N ARG A 2 -8.69 -8.31 -7.50
CA ARG A 2 -9.26 -9.53 -6.91
C ARG A 2 -9.76 -10.47 -8.00
N ALA A 3 -9.46 -11.76 -7.91
CA ALA A 3 -9.88 -12.77 -8.89
C ALA A 3 -11.39 -12.78 -9.15
N THR A 4 -12.22 -12.83 -8.10
CA THR A 4 -13.69 -12.83 -8.25
C THR A 4 -14.21 -11.57 -8.95
N TYR A 5 -13.59 -10.42 -8.68
CA TYR A 5 -13.99 -9.15 -9.29
C TYR A 5 -13.65 -9.09 -10.79
N ALA A 6 -12.53 -9.69 -11.20
CA ALA A 6 -12.20 -9.81 -12.63
C ALA A 6 -13.24 -10.66 -13.37
N ALA A 7 -13.68 -11.77 -12.74
CA ALA A 7 -14.71 -12.64 -13.27
C ALA A 7 -16.10 -11.97 -13.31
N GLU A 8 -16.48 -11.24 -12.25
CA GLU A 8 -17.73 -10.46 -12.18
C GLU A 8 -17.82 -9.42 -13.31
N LEU A 9 -16.70 -8.83 -13.70
CA LEU A 9 -16.62 -7.88 -14.81
C LEU A 9 -16.50 -8.55 -16.19
N GLY A 10 -16.38 -9.88 -16.26
CA GLY A 10 -16.19 -10.60 -17.52
C GLY A 10 -14.89 -10.25 -18.25
N LEU A 11 -13.83 -9.88 -17.50
CA LEU A 11 -12.56 -9.48 -18.11
C LEU A 11 -11.80 -10.68 -18.68
N ASN A 12 -11.19 -10.49 -19.85
CA ASN A 12 -10.32 -11.50 -20.46
C ASN A 12 -9.01 -11.61 -19.67
N VAL A 13 -8.75 -12.80 -19.14
CA VAL A 13 -7.54 -13.12 -18.39
C VAL A 13 -6.44 -13.56 -19.35
N ASN A 14 -5.26 -12.95 -19.21
CA ASN A 14 -4.06 -13.35 -19.92
C ASN A 14 -3.31 -14.41 -19.10
N HIS A 15 -3.50 -15.68 -19.47
CA HIS A 15 -2.92 -16.82 -18.77
C HIS A 15 -1.40 -16.93 -18.93
N GLY A 16 -0.72 -17.46 -17.91
CA GLY A 16 0.73 -17.68 -17.92
C GLY A 16 1.55 -16.45 -17.57
N SER A 17 0.91 -15.39 -17.07
CA SER A 17 1.53 -14.12 -16.67
C SER A 17 1.73 -14.01 -15.15
N ALA A 18 1.58 -15.13 -14.44
CA ALA A 18 1.81 -15.27 -13.00
C ALA A 18 3.23 -14.81 -12.61
N ARG A 19 3.33 -14.01 -11.55
CA ARG A 19 4.60 -13.54 -11.01
C ARG A 19 4.54 -13.35 -9.50
N ASP A 20 5.70 -13.28 -8.87
CA ASP A 20 5.80 -13.05 -7.42
C ASP A 20 5.93 -11.58 -7.09
N VAL A 21 4.98 -11.06 -6.30
CA VAL A 21 4.99 -9.67 -5.83
C VAL A 21 5.24 -9.61 -4.33
N ALA A 22 6.07 -8.67 -3.87
CA ALA A 22 6.24 -8.41 -2.45
C ALA A 22 5.00 -7.72 -1.87
N ILE A 23 4.67 -8.04 -0.63
CA ILE A 23 3.60 -7.38 0.14
C ILE A 23 4.16 -6.77 1.43
N GLY A 24 3.38 -5.89 2.07
CA GLY A 24 3.79 -5.18 3.30
C GLY A 24 4.20 -6.05 4.50
N SER A 25 3.93 -7.35 4.48
CA SER A 25 4.42 -8.30 5.50
C SER A 25 5.86 -8.77 5.27
N GLY A 26 6.49 -8.38 4.16
CA GLY A 26 7.78 -8.90 3.70
C GLY A 26 7.67 -10.22 2.92
N LYS A 27 6.50 -10.87 2.92
CA LYS A 27 6.26 -12.09 2.12
C LYS A 27 6.17 -11.76 0.62
N ARG A 28 6.41 -12.78 -0.21
CA ARG A 28 6.08 -12.76 -1.63
C ARG A 28 4.78 -13.54 -1.86
N VAL A 29 3.91 -13.00 -2.69
CA VAL A 29 2.65 -13.63 -3.12
C VAL A 29 2.70 -13.86 -4.62
N ARG A 30 2.45 -15.10 -5.04
CA ARG A 30 2.28 -15.48 -6.44
C ARG A 30 0.94 -14.95 -6.95
N THR A 31 0.97 -14.11 -7.97
CA THR A 31 -0.24 -13.68 -8.69
C THR A 31 -0.77 -14.83 -9.54
N LEU A 32 -2.07 -14.84 -9.81
CA LEU A 32 -2.66 -15.85 -10.70
C LEU A 32 -2.30 -15.58 -12.15
N ASP A 33 -2.62 -14.39 -12.65
CA ASP A 33 -2.46 -13.97 -14.04
C ASP A 33 -2.57 -12.44 -14.12
N THR A 34 -2.76 -11.88 -15.32
CA THR A 34 -3.04 -10.46 -15.56
C THR A 34 -4.34 -10.27 -16.36
N VAL A 35 -4.94 -9.09 -16.23
CA VAL A 35 -6.02 -8.60 -17.11
C VAL A 35 -5.63 -7.23 -17.64
N HIS A 36 -6.00 -6.96 -18.89
CA HIS A 36 -5.92 -5.61 -19.46
C HIS A 36 -7.31 -5.00 -19.42
N SER A 37 -7.42 -3.79 -18.88
CA SER A 37 -8.70 -3.09 -18.78
C SER A 37 -8.49 -1.59 -18.86
N THR A 38 -9.46 -0.93 -19.49
CA THR A 38 -9.55 0.53 -19.50
C THR A 38 -10.06 1.05 -18.15
N PHE A 39 -9.42 2.09 -17.63
CA PHE A 39 -9.84 2.82 -16.44
C PHE A 39 -10.11 4.28 -16.80
N GLN A 40 -11.15 4.85 -16.21
CA GLN A 40 -11.54 6.25 -16.40
C GLN A 40 -11.91 6.86 -15.04
N PHE A 41 -11.36 8.05 -14.74
CA PHE A 41 -11.80 8.80 -13.58
C PHE A 41 -13.20 9.37 -13.82
N ALA A 42 -14.02 9.38 -12.77
CA ALA A 42 -15.33 10.03 -12.84
C ALA A 42 -15.16 11.50 -13.23
N ASN A 43 -15.97 11.95 -14.21
CA ASN A 43 -15.96 13.32 -14.73
C ASN A 43 -14.68 13.72 -15.48
N GLU A 44 -13.93 12.75 -16.01
CA GLU A 44 -12.79 12.99 -16.91
C GLU A 44 -12.99 12.22 -18.21
N PRO A 45 -12.80 12.83 -19.38
CA PRO A 45 -12.95 12.12 -20.66
C PRO A 45 -11.79 11.15 -20.93
N SER A 46 -10.65 11.35 -20.26
CA SER A 46 -9.43 10.57 -20.48
C SER A 46 -9.58 9.12 -19.99
N ARG A 47 -9.27 8.19 -20.88
CA ARG A 47 -9.20 6.75 -20.62
C ARG A 47 -7.74 6.32 -20.47
N HIS A 48 -7.51 5.33 -19.63
CA HIS A 48 -6.19 4.82 -19.30
C HIS A 48 -6.18 3.29 -19.42
N GLU A 49 -5.36 2.74 -20.30
CA GLU A 49 -5.16 1.30 -20.38
C GLU A 49 -4.27 0.83 -19.23
N LEU A 50 -4.74 -0.16 -18.48
CA LEU A 50 -4.04 -0.70 -17.33
C LEU A 50 -3.95 -2.22 -17.40
N GLU A 51 -2.76 -2.71 -17.11
CA GLU A 51 -2.55 -4.10 -16.73
C GLU A 51 -2.73 -4.25 -15.23
N PHE A 52 -3.62 -5.16 -14.82
CA PHE A 52 -3.80 -5.54 -13.44
C PHE A 52 -3.32 -6.97 -13.21
N HIS A 53 -2.41 -7.17 -12.26
CA HIS A 53 -2.15 -8.51 -11.74
C HIS A 53 -3.32 -8.99 -10.89
N ILE A 54 -3.76 -10.23 -11.11
CA ILE A 54 -4.79 -10.89 -10.35
C ILE A 54 -4.16 -11.52 -9.11
N LEU A 55 -4.62 -11.11 -7.93
CA LEU A 55 -4.25 -11.75 -6.67
C LEU A 55 -5.29 -12.82 -6.32
N PRO A 56 -4.88 -14.01 -5.82
CA PRO A 56 -5.81 -15.06 -5.40
C PRO A 56 -6.82 -14.55 -4.36
N SER A 57 -6.32 -13.80 -3.39
CA SER A 57 -7.10 -13.04 -2.43
C SER A 57 -6.61 -11.60 -2.43
N CYS A 58 -7.54 -10.64 -2.44
CA CYS A 58 -7.23 -9.23 -2.40
C CYS A 58 -8.27 -8.50 -1.55
N VAL A 59 -7.81 -7.63 -0.66
CA VAL A 59 -8.70 -6.90 0.27
C VAL A 59 -9.62 -5.89 -0.43
N HIS A 60 -9.25 -5.49 -1.64
CA HIS A 60 -10.00 -4.58 -2.49
C HIS A 60 -10.24 -5.19 -3.86
N ASN A 61 -11.29 -4.75 -4.56
CA ASN A 61 -11.52 -5.09 -5.96
C ASN A 61 -10.28 -4.80 -6.80
N VAL A 62 -9.75 -3.59 -6.65
CA VAL A 62 -8.58 -3.08 -7.35
C VAL A 62 -7.71 -2.28 -6.37
N ILE A 63 -6.39 -2.42 -6.52
CA ILE A 63 -5.41 -1.56 -5.87
C ILE A 63 -4.64 -0.86 -7.00
N LEU A 64 -4.59 0.47 -6.95
CA LEU A 64 -3.92 1.28 -7.97
C LEU A 64 -2.50 1.59 -7.51
N GLY A 65 -1.52 1.08 -8.25
CA GLY A 65 -0.11 1.21 -7.91
C GLY A 65 0.50 2.58 -8.26
N LYS A 66 1.70 2.82 -7.74
CA LYS A 66 2.51 4.02 -7.94
C LYS A 66 2.63 4.45 -9.41
N THR A 67 2.89 3.52 -10.32
CA THR A 67 3.08 3.82 -11.76
C THR A 67 1.87 4.56 -12.33
N PHE A 68 0.67 4.05 -12.06
CA PHE A 68 -0.58 4.68 -12.50
C PHE A 68 -0.82 6.03 -11.81
N LEU A 69 -0.65 6.09 -10.49
CA LEU A 69 -0.86 7.32 -9.72
C LEU A 69 0.08 8.45 -10.17
N LYS A 70 1.32 8.11 -10.54
CA LYS A 70 2.31 9.06 -11.10
C LYS A 70 1.95 9.48 -12.52
N ALA A 71 1.64 8.52 -13.41
CA ALA A 71 1.28 8.81 -14.80
C ALA A 71 0.08 9.76 -14.89
N THR A 72 -0.89 9.58 -14.01
CA THR A 72 -2.10 10.43 -13.95
C THR A 72 -1.89 11.71 -13.15
N ARG A 73 -0.76 11.88 -12.45
CA ARG A 73 -0.51 12.99 -11.52
C ARG A 73 -1.59 13.12 -10.43
N THR A 74 -2.11 11.98 -9.98
CA THR A 74 -3.25 11.92 -9.04
C THR A 74 -2.90 12.54 -7.68
N LEU A 75 -1.66 12.36 -7.22
CA LEU A 75 -1.18 12.88 -5.94
C LEU A 75 -0.41 14.21 -6.07
N SER A 76 -0.32 14.79 -7.27
CA SER A 76 0.55 15.96 -7.52
C SER A 76 -0.07 17.31 -7.15
N SER A 77 -1.37 17.36 -6.86
CA SER A 77 -2.07 18.59 -6.46
C SER A 77 -3.27 18.24 -5.60
N VAL A 78 -3.55 19.07 -4.59
CA VAL A 78 -4.69 18.92 -3.67
C VAL A 78 -6.01 18.82 -4.44
N THR A 79 -6.21 19.63 -5.48
CA THR A 79 -7.44 19.64 -6.27
C THR A 79 -7.63 18.32 -7.03
N LYS A 80 -6.58 17.80 -7.65
CA LYS A 80 -6.64 16.50 -8.36
C LYS A 80 -6.88 15.35 -7.38
N PHE A 81 -6.20 15.39 -6.24
CA PHE A 81 -6.38 14.42 -5.18
C PHE A 81 -7.83 14.40 -4.69
N ALA A 82 -8.38 15.56 -4.29
CA ALA A 82 -9.74 15.67 -3.77
C ALA A 82 -10.80 15.22 -4.80
N ARG A 83 -10.60 15.53 -6.09
CA ARG A 83 -11.52 15.12 -7.16
C ARG A 83 -11.51 13.61 -7.42
N ARG A 84 -10.33 12.98 -7.37
CA ARG A 84 -10.14 11.57 -7.78
C ARG A 84 -10.18 10.58 -6.62
N VAL A 85 -9.81 11.02 -5.42
CA VAL A 85 -9.69 10.17 -4.24
C VAL A 85 -10.81 10.51 -3.26
N LYS A 86 -11.87 9.71 -3.28
CA LYS A 86 -12.95 9.81 -2.30
C LYS A 86 -12.65 8.91 -1.11
N LYS A 87 -12.50 9.49 0.08
CA LYS A 87 -12.37 8.71 1.33
C LYS A 87 -13.74 8.20 1.76
N ARG A 88 -13.97 6.88 1.75
CA ARG A 88 -15.16 6.27 2.39
C ARG A 88 -14.93 6.20 3.90
N LEU A 89 -15.31 7.24 4.62
CA LEU A 89 -14.99 7.43 6.04
C LEU A 89 -15.36 6.22 6.94
N LEU A 90 -16.48 5.56 6.67
CA LEU A 90 -17.05 4.51 7.53
C LEU A 90 -16.34 3.15 7.46
N GLU A 91 -15.71 2.77 6.34
CA GLU A 91 -14.99 1.49 6.24
C GLU A 91 -13.52 1.58 6.71
N TRP A 92 -13.01 2.80 6.89
CA TRP A 92 -11.59 3.07 7.16
C TRP A 92 -11.22 2.99 8.64
N ILE A 93 -12.16 3.28 9.54
CA ILE A 93 -11.89 3.46 10.97
C ILE A 93 -11.49 2.14 11.66
N ASN A 94 -11.96 0.98 11.18
CA ASN A 94 -11.84 -0.29 11.90
C ASN A 94 -10.78 -1.27 11.36
N ARG A 95 -10.00 -0.91 10.34
CA ARG A 95 -8.99 -1.83 9.76
C ARG A 95 -7.64 -1.14 9.65
N ARG A 96 -6.71 -1.58 10.50
CA ARG A 96 -5.30 -1.19 10.43
C ARG A 96 -4.65 -1.94 9.27
N ARG A 97 -4.30 -1.23 8.21
CA ARG A 97 -3.89 -1.81 6.92
C ARG A 97 -2.48 -1.40 6.56
N LEU A 98 -1.77 -2.32 5.91
CA LEU A 98 -0.50 -2.07 5.25
C LEU A 98 -0.58 -2.70 3.86
N LEU A 99 -1.04 -1.92 2.88
CA LEU A 99 -1.40 -2.41 1.54
C LEU A 99 -0.27 -2.31 0.52
N PHE A 100 0.95 -2.10 0.98
CA PHE A 100 2.15 -2.13 0.15
C PHE A 100 2.16 -3.38 -0.75
N LEU A 101 2.37 -3.14 -2.04
CA LEU A 101 2.38 -4.14 -3.11
C LEU A 101 3.47 -3.79 -4.14
N GLY A 102 4.30 -4.77 -4.46
CA GLY A 102 5.36 -4.65 -5.45
C GLY A 102 6.68 -4.17 -4.86
N GLU A 103 7.53 -3.61 -5.71
CA GLU A 103 8.94 -3.40 -5.39
C GLU A 103 9.31 -1.93 -5.18
N SER A 104 8.39 -0.98 -5.39
CA SER A 104 8.69 0.44 -5.16
C SER A 104 7.51 1.28 -4.70
N ALA A 105 7.71 1.99 -3.60
CA ALA A 105 6.99 3.19 -3.23
C ALA A 105 7.88 4.43 -3.46
N PRO A 106 7.35 5.66 -3.48
CA PRO A 106 8.19 6.84 -3.31
C PRO A 106 8.99 6.69 -2.00
N LYS A 107 10.29 6.97 -2.06
CA LYS A 107 11.20 6.86 -0.92
C LYS A 107 11.58 8.27 -0.50
N PHE A 108 11.44 8.58 0.78
CA PHE A 108 11.88 9.82 1.38
C PHE A 108 13.10 9.54 2.24
N THR A 109 14.15 10.31 2.03
CA THR A 109 15.33 10.28 2.89
C THR A 109 15.22 11.43 3.87
N GLY A 110 15.57 11.17 5.12
CA GLY A 110 15.53 12.16 6.18
C GLY A 110 16.22 11.67 7.41
N PHE A 111 15.82 12.20 8.56
CA PHE A 111 16.31 11.79 9.85
C PHE A 111 15.16 11.23 10.69
N ILE A 112 15.36 10.09 11.33
CA ILE A 112 14.48 9.57 12.38
C ILE A 112 15.30 9.59 13.66
N ASN A 113 14.85 10.38 14.65
CA ASN A 113 15.60 10.65 15.88
C ASN A 113 17.05 11.10 15.62
N GLY A 114 17.24 12.00 14.66
CA GLY A 114 18.55 12.55 14.29
C GLY A 114 19.46 11.61 13.51
N ARG A 115 19.04 10.36 13.23
CA ARG A 115 19.80 9.42 12.40
C ARG A 115 19.25 9.35 10.99
N ALA A 116 20.15 9.34 10.01
CA ALA A 116 19.76 9.19 8.61
C ALA A 116 18.92 7.93 8.41
N GLY A 117 17.81 8.07 7.71
CA GLY A 117 16.85 7.01 7.52
C GLY A 117 16.03 7.23 6.26
N ASP A 118 15.47 6.14 5.78
CA ASP A 118 14.61 6.13 4.63
C ASP A 118 13.22 5.66 5.02
N ALA A 119 12.20 6.26 4.41
CA ALA A 119 10.83 5.81 4.56
C ALA A 119 10.12 5.69 3.23
N LEU A 120 9.25 4.69 3.14
CA LEU A 120 8.40 4.46 1.99
C LEU A 120 7.06 5.15 2.18
N ALA A 121 6.65 5.93 1.19
CA ALA A 121 5.34 6.54 1.14
C ALA A 121 4.30 5.52 0.70
N ASP A 122 3.49 5.04 1.63
CA ASP A 122 2.38 4.14 1.33
C ASP A 122 1.05 4.79 1.71
N SER A 123 0.36 5.39 0.73
CA SER A 123 -1.00 5.92 0.93
C SER A 123 -2.06 4.85 1.17
N GLY A 124 -1.72 3.57 0.94
CA GLY A 124 -2.51 2.41 1.31
C GLY A 124 -2.29 1.97 2.76
N SER A 125 -1.31 2.53 3.47
CA SER A 125 -1.11 2.29 4.89
C SER A 125 -1.97 3.22 5.74
N SER A 126 -2.56 2.69 6.82
CA SER A 126 -3.31 3.49 7.79
C SER A 126 -2.46 3.94 8.99
N MET A 127 -1.19 3.53 9.04
CA MET A 127 -0.29 3.82 10.16
C MET A 127 1.18 3.82 9.76
N LEU A 128 2.01 4.43 10.59
CA LEU A 128 3.45 4.36 10.46
C LEU A 128 3.94 3.03 11.05
N VAL A 129 4.78 2.34 10.29
CA VAL A 129 5.42 1.08 10.68
C VAL A 129 6.90 1.22 10.37
N MET A 130 7.73 0.68 11.25
CA MET A 130 9.17 0.54 11.04
C MET A 130 9.58 -0.87 11.45
N ASP A 131 10.72 -1.30 10.95
CA ASP A 131 11.34 -2.54 11.35
C ASP A 131 11.74 -2.52 12.84
N GLU A 132 11.65 -3.67 13.51
CA GLU A 132 11.95 -3.79 14.94
C GLU A 132 13.44 -3.59 15.23
N GLU A 133 14.31 -4.20 14.41
CA GLU A 133 15.76 -4.06 14.54
C GLU A 133 16.16 -2.61 14.30
N TYR A 134 15.56 -1.96 13.28
CA TYR A 134 15.76 -0.53 13.03
C TYR A 134 15.36 0.31 14.26
N ALA A 135 14.20 0.06 14.87
CA ALA A 135 13.78 0.76 16.09
C ALA A 135 14.77 0.56 17.25
N ARG A 136 15.23 -0.68 17.47
CA ARG A 136 16.24 -1.00 18.50
C ARG A 136 17.55 -0.27 18.23
N ASN A 137 17.99 -0.22 16.98
CA ASN A 137 19.21 0.48 16.56
C ASN A 137 19.12 1.99 16.77
N LEU A 138 17.92 2.58 16.69
CA LEU A 138 17.66 3.97 17.07
C LEU A 138 17.65 4.21 18.59
N GLY A 139 17.76 3.16 19.41
CA GLY A 139 17.64 3.25 20.87
C GLY A 139 16.20 3.45 21.36
N LEU A 140 15.21 3.15 20.51
CA LEU A 140 13.81 3.29 20.87
C LEU A 140 13.36 2.14 21.77
N HIS A 141 12.69 2.48 22.87
CA HIS A 141 12.00 1.48 23.68
C HIS A 141 10.77 0.95 22.93
N ILE A 142 10.62 -0.38 22.92
CA ILE A 142 9.51 -1.09 22.26
C ILE A 142 8.63 -1.68 23.35
N HIS A 143 7.41 -1.17 23.46
CA HIS A 143 6.37 -1.74 24.30
C HIS A 143 5.81 -3.00 23.63
N VAL A 144 5.96 -4.16 24.27
CA VAL A 144 5.64 -5.48 23.69
C VAL A 144 4.37 -6.13 24.26
N GLY A 145 3.71 -5.49 25.25
CA GLY A 145 2.43 -5.94 25.79
C GLY A 145 1.36 -6.10 24.70
N GLU A 146 0.38 -6.98 24.92
CA GLU A 146 -0.66 -7.28 23.93
C GLU A 146 -1.41 -6.02 23.45
N GLU A 147 -1.63 -5.07 24.37
CA GLU A 147 -2.25 -3.76 24.11
C GLU A 147 -1.42 -2.86 23.19
N TYR A 148 -0.12 -3.12 23.05
CA TYR A 148 0.80 -2.40 22.16
C TYR A 148 1.01 -3.09 20.82
N ARG A 149 0.50 -4.33 20.67
CA ARG A 149 0.61 -5.08 19.42
C ARG A 149 -0.60 -4.83 18.55
N THR A 150 -0.32 -4.37 17.33
CA THR A 150 -1.34 -4.02 16.36
C THR A 150 -1.50 -5.15 15.35
N ARG A 151 -2.73 -5.66 15.17
CA ARG A 151 -3.04 -6.58 14.08
C ARG A 151 -3.19 -5.82 12.75
N LEU A 152 -2.29 -6.08 11.82
CA LEU A 152 -2.27 -5.51 10.47
C LEU A 152 -2.98 -6.43 9.48
N LEU A 153 -3.68 -5.83 8.51
CA LEU A 153 -4.24 -6.47 7.32
C LEU A 153 -3.39 -6.10 6.09
N PHE A 154 -2.91 -7.10 5.36
CA PHE A 154 -2.09 -6.92 4.16
C PHE A 154 -2.92 -7.02 2.88
N ALA A 155 -2.31 -6.67 1.75
CA ALA A 155 -2.99 -6.60 0.45
C ALA A 155 -3.60 -7.93 -0.01
N ASP A 156 -2.96 -9.06 0.32
CA ASP A 156 -3.43 -10.42 0.02
C ASP A 156 -4.55 -10.91 0.97
N GLY A 157 -4.94 -10.10 1.95
CA GLY A 157 -5.94 -10.44 2.97
C GLY A 157 -5.36 -11.18 4.17
N SER A 158 -4.08 -11.54 4.16
CA SER A 158 -3.41 -12.11 5.33
C SER A 158 -3.30 -11.08 6.45
N LYS A 159 -3.10 -11.57 7.68
CA LYS A 159 -3.02 -10.74 8.88
C LYS A 159 -1.83 -11.16 9.75
N ALA A 160 -1.17 -10.20 10.38
CA ALA A 160 -0.12 -10.45 11.37
C ALA A 160 -0.14 -9.37 12.45
N TYR A 161 0.42 -9.67 13.61
CA TYR A 161 0.61 -8.67 14.67
C TYR A 161 1.98 -8.00 14.52
N THR A 162 2.06 -6.71 14.82
CA THR A 162 3.35 -6.05 15.07
C THR A 162 4.01 -6.66 16.31
N SER A 163 5.35 -6.53 16.39
CA SER A 163 6.11 -6.93 17.59
C SER A 163 5.77 -6.08 18.81
N GLY A 164 5.32 -4.83 18.58
CA GLY A 164 4.98 -3.90 19.64
C GLY A 164 4.73 -2.50 19.08
N MET A 165 4.93 -1.50 19.95
CA MET A 165 4.82 -0.08 19.62
C MET A 165 5.95 0.71 20.28
N THR A 166 6.50 1.68 19.56
CA THR A 166 7.40 2.69 20.12
C THR A 166 6.69 4.04 20.21
N ARG A 167 7.08 4.86 21.18
CA ARG A 167 6.63 6.26 21.35
C ARG A 167 7.84 7.18 21.25
N GLY A 168 7.64 8.39 20.74
CA GLY A 168 8.71 9.40 20.65
C GLY A 168 9.63 9.30 19.43
N ALA A 169 9.23 8.57 18.39
CA ALA A 169 9.89 8.65 17.09
C ALA A 169 9.57 10.00 16.43
N VAL A 170 10.59 10.82 16.19
CA VAL A 170 10.51 12.10 15.50
C VAL A 170 11.17 11.94 14.13
N ALA A 171 10.40 12.18 13.07
CA ALA A 171 10.90 12.15 11.70
C ALA A 171 11.02 13.58 11.15
N ILE A 172 12.21 13.92 10.65
CA ILE A 172 12.50 15.16 9.93
C ILE A 172 12.79 14.80 8.49
N TRP A 173 11.97 15.29 7.57
CA TRP A 173 12.14 15.06 6.14
C TRP A 173 12.96 16.19 5.54
N ILE A 174 14.07 15.84 4.90
CA ILE A 174 14.85 16.79 4.12
C ILE A 174 14.20 16.78 2.73
N GLY A 175 13.37 17.78 2.46
CA GLY A 175 12.70 17.87 1.16
C GLY A 175 13.69 17.89 0.00
N ARG A 176 13.20 17.51 -1.17
CA ARG A 176 13.72 18.01 -2.45
C ARG A 176 12.70 19.01 -3.00
#